data_AF-A0A7S0VV79-F1
#
_entry.id   AF-A0A7S0VV79-F1
#
_cell.length_a   1.000
_cell.length_b   1.000
_cell.length_c   1.000
_cell.angle_alpha   90.00
_cell.angle_beta   90.00
_cell.angle_gamma   90.00
#
_symmetry.space_group_name_H-M   'P 1'
#
loop_
_entity.id
_entity.type
_entity.pdbx_description
1 polymer ?
#
loop_
_entity_poly.entity_id
_entity_poly.type
_entity_poly.pdbx_seq_one_letter_code
_entity_poly.pdbx_strand_id
1 'polypeptide(L)'
;GGLIAEHTFQELVVDVRVCFQIIMMKDSCMVWVGTAQASMGHLDVAMGTHMDSVPTHTTLLGDGGEGVGASLAKRLAMRTGLQAYVSWNLPGQQQLLQGAV
;
A
#
# COMPACT_ATOMS: atom_id res chain seq x y z
N GLY A 1 -23.70 13.26 -0.21
CA GLY A 1 -23.03 12.52 0.87
C GLY A 1 -22.40 11.29 0.29
N GLY A 2 -21.16 11.38 -0.17
CA GLY A 2 -20.34 10.23 -0.54
C GLY A 2 -19.00 10.44 0.15
N LEU A 3 -18.87 9.95 1.37
CA LEU A 3 -17.67 10.14 2.21
C LEU A 3 -16.55 9.17 1.84
N ILE A 4 -16.85 8.19 0.99
CA ILE A 4 -15.98 7.08 0.62
C ILE A 4 -16.20 6.75 -0.86
N ALA A 5 -15.11 6.60 -1.62
CA ALA A 5 -15.13 6.03 -2.96
C ALA A 5 -14.23 4.79 -3.00
N GLU A 6 -14.67 3.74 -3.68
CA GLU A 6 -13.95 2.47 -3.77
C GLU A 6 -13.63 2.10 -5.22
N HIS A 7 -12.51 1.43 -5.41
CA HIS A 7 -12.14 0.84 -6.68
C HIS A 7 -11.40 -0.48 -6.45
N THR A 8 -11.85 -1.53 -7.11
CA THR A 8 -11.30 -2.88 -6.97
C THR A 8 -11.06 -3.45 -8.35
N PHE A 9 -9.91 -4.09 -8.53
CA PHE A 9 -9.61 -4.83 -9.74
C PHE A 9 -8.66 -6.00 -9.44
N GLN A 10 -8.53 -6.88 -10.42
CA GLN A 10 -7.64 -8.03 -10.34
C GLN A 10 -6.81 -8.11 -11.61
N GLU A 11 -5.58 -8.58 -11.47
CA GLU A 11 -4.65 -8.77 -12.58
C GLU A 11 -3.89 -10.08 -12.40
N LEU A 12 -3.55 -10.74 -13.51
CA LEU A 12 -2.69 -11.92 -13.50
C LEU A 12 -1.24 -11.48 -13.68
N VAL A 13 -0.42 -11.63 -12.64
CA VAL A 13 0.99 -11.24 -12.64
C VAL A 13 1.83 -12.48 -12.36
N VAL A 14 2.60 -12.93 -13.36
CA VAL A 14 3.47 -14.12 -13.25
C VAL A 14 2.70 -15.32 -12.65
N ASP A 15 1.56 -15.65 -13.27
CA ASP A 15 0.64 -16.73 -12.86
C ASP A 15 -0.01 -16.58 -11.47
N VAL A 16 0.24 -15.49 -10.76
CA VAL A 16 -0.43 -15.13 -9.50
C VAL A 16 -1.54 -14.13 -9.79
N ARG A 17 -2.78 -14.47 -9.39
CA ARG A 17 -3.89 -13.53 -9.42
C ARG A 17 -3.75 -12.54 -8.26
N VAL A 18 -3.39 -11.31 -8.59
CA VAL A 18 -3.27 -10.19 -7.65
C VAL A 18 -4.58 -9.44 -7.58
N CYS A 19 -5.01 -9.13 -6.37
CA CYS A 19 -6.19 -8.35 -6.07
C CYS A 19 -5.76 -6.99 -5.52
N PHE A 20 -6.40 -5.94 -6.04
CA PHE A 20 -6.18 -4.55 -5.62
C PHE A 20 -7.48 -3.97 -5.09
N GLN A 21 -7.42 -3.34 -3.93
CA GLN A 21 -8.52 -2.58 -3.35
C GLN A 21 -8.03 -1.19 -3.00
N ILE A 22 -8.70 -0.18 -3.53
CA ILE A 22 -8.46 1.23 -3.21
C ILE A 22 -9.72 1.80 -2.55
N ILE A 23 -9.52 2.52 -1.46
CA ILE A 23 -10.56 3.26 -0.76
C ILE A 23 -10.07 4.70 -0.59
N MET A 24 -10.79 5.63 -1.18
CA MET A 24 -10.57 7.07 -1.02
C MET A 24 -11.55 7.59 0.02
N MET A 25 -11.05 8.29 1.02
CA MET A 25 -11.82 8.95 2.08
C MET A 25 -11.56 10.46 2.00
N LYS A 26 -12.19 11.24 2.89
CA LYS A 26 -12.07 12.70 2.90
C LYS A 26 -10.63 13.19 3.04
N ASP A 27 -9.91 12.67 4.05
CA ASP A 27 -8.57 13.16 4.45
C ASP A 27 -7.51 12.04 4.38
N SER A 28 -7.87 10.88 3.81
CA SER A 28 -7.01 9.71 3.74
C SER A 28 -7.34 8.81 2.54
N CYS A 29 -6.42 7.91 2.23
CA CYS A 29 -6.65 6.82 1.30
C CYS A 29 -6.07 5.51 1.83
N MET A 30 -6.66 4.39 1.42
CA MET A 30 -6.17 3.05 1.72
C MET A 30 -5.98 2.29 0.42
N VAL A 31 -4.82 1.66 0.27
CA VAL A 31 -4.52 0.71 -0.79
C VAL A 31 -4.20 -0.63 -0.16
N TRP A 32 -4.91 -1.67 -0.57
CA TRP A 32 -4.60 -3.05 -0.22
C TRP A 32 -4.23 -3.81 -1.49
N VAL A 33 -3.15 -4.58 -1.39
CA VAL A 33 -2.63 -5.47 -2.43
C VAL A 33 -2.42 -6.84 -1.81
N GLY A 34 -2.99 -7.87 -2.42
CA GLY A 34 -2.86 -9.24 -1.95
C GLY A 34 -3.31 -10.25 -2.99
N THR A 35 -3.49 -11.50 -2.57
CA THR A 35 -4.05 -12.57 -3.41
C THR A 35 -5.52 -12.85 -3.04
N ALA A 36 -6.13 -13.86 -3.65
CA ALA A 36 -7.47 -14.32 -3.27
C ALA A 36 -7.58 -14.75 -1.80
N GLN A 37 -6.47 -15.17 -1.18
CA GLN A 37 -6.37 -15.35 0.26
C GLN A 37 -6.22 -13.97 0.92
N ALA A 38 -7.35 -13.28 1.09
CA ALA A 38 -7.40 -11.97 1.71
C ALA A 38 -6.74 -12.01 3.10
N SER A 39 -5.62 -11.30 3.23
CA SER A 39 -4.88 -11.15 4.48
C SER A 39 -4.37 -9.71 4.60
N MET A 40 -4.19 -9.26 5.83
CA MET A 40 -3.63 -7.94 6.17
C MET A 40 -2.49 -8.13 7.16
N GLY A 41 -1.44 -8.81 6.72
CA GLY A 41 -0.28 -9.15 7.54
C GLY A 41 0.72 -8.00 7.67
N HIS A 42 0.80 -7.13 6.66
CA HIS A 42 1.65 -5.95 6.68
C HIS A 42 0.83 -4.70 6.32
N LEU A 43 0.96 -3.64 7.12
CA LEU A 43 0.26 -2.38 6.94
C LEU A 43 1.18 -1.22 7.30
N ASP A 44 1.43 -0.35 6.33
CA ASP A 44 2.20 0.88 6.47
C ASP A 44 1.28 2.08 6.39
N VAL A 45 1.67 3.15 7.08
CA VAL A 45 1.03 4.46 6.96
C VAL A 45 2.08 5.53 6.68
N ALA A 46 1.75 6.48 5.82
CA ALA A 46 2.56 7.68 5.63
C ALA A 46 1.70 8.92 5.53
N MET A 47 2.25 10.05 5.96
CA MET A 47 1.60 11.36 5.84
C MET A 47 2.64 12.46 5.71
N GLY A 48 2.29 13.52 5.00
CA GLY A 48 3.08 14.75 5.01
C GLY A 48 3.09 15.38 6.40
N THR A 49 4.20 16.01 6.78
CA THR A 49 4.29 16.83 7.97
C THR A 49 4.64 18.26 7.57
N HIS A 50 4.36 19.23 8.43
CA HIS A 50 4.75 20.62 8.16
C HIS A 50 6.27 20.84 8.21
N MET A 51 7.03 19.89 8.76
CA MET A 51 8.45 20.05 9.07
C MET A 51 9.36 19.54 7.94
N ASP A 52 8.90 18.54 7.17
CA ASP A 52 9.72 17.85 6.17
C ASP A 52 9.05 17.79 4.79
N SER A 53 9.86 17.88 3.74
CA SER A 53 9.41 17.69 2.35
C SER A 53 9.15 16.23 1.99
N VAL A 54 9.60 15.30 2.83
CA VAL A 54 9.41 13.86 2.67
C VAL A 54 8.37 13.38 3.69
N PRO A 55 7.31 12.66 3.25
CA PRO A 55 6.33 12.12 4.18
C PRO A 55 6.96 11.21 5.24
N THR A 56 6.56 11.41 6.49
CA THR A 56 6.89 10.49 7.58
C THR A 56 6.08 9.21 7.43
N HIS A 57 6.66 8.07 7.82
CA HIS A 57 6.07 6.75 7.70
C HIS A 57 6.19 5.97 9.01
N THR A 58 5.29 5.02 9.22
CA THR A 58 5.37 4.01 10.27
C THR A 58 4.67 2.73 9.81
N THR A 59 5.20 1.58 10.22
CA THR A 59 4.53 0.28 10.04
C THR A 59 3.59 0.04 11.22
N LEU A 60 2.30 -0.14 10.93
CA LEU A 60 1.25 -0.41 11.92
C LEU A 60 1.08 -1.89 12.22
N LEU A 61 1.26 -2.76 11.21
CA LEU A 61 1.16 -4.22 11.32
C LEU A 61 2.28 -4.90 10.55
N GLY A 62 2.79 -6.01 11.10
CA GLY A 62 3.90 -6.78 10.53
C GLY A 62 5.28 -6.24 10.94
N ASP A 63 6.33 -6.81 10.36
CA ASP A 63 7.71 -6.40 10.63
C ASP A 63 7.98 -5.00 10.05
N GLY A 64 8.51 -4.10 10.86
CA GLY A 64 8.77 -2.72 10.45
C GLY A 64 9.98 -2.59 9.53
N GLY A 65 10.03 -1.50 8.75
CA GLY A 65 11.18 -1.13 7.93
C GLY A 65 10.82 -0.49 6.60
N GLU A 66 11.84 -0.22 5.78
CA GLU A 66 11.67 0.29 4.42
C GLU A 66 11.33 -0.87 3.47
N GLY A 67 10.03 -1.09 3.26
CA GLY A 67 9.50 -2.07 2.31
C GLY A 67 8.78 -1.44 1.10
N VAL A 68 8.23 -2.29 0.23
CA VAL A 68 7.38 -1.86 -0.90
C VAL A 68 6.14 -1.11 -0.39
N GLY A 69 5.52 -1.60 0.68
CA GLY A 69 4.37 -0.95 1.34
C GLY A 69 4.72 0.46 1.83
N ALA A 70 5.78 0.59 2.62
CA ALA A 70 6.31 1.86 3.12
C ALA A 70 6.62 2.86 2.00
N SER A 71 7.33 2.40 0.96
CA SER A 71 7.68 3.21 -0.21
C SER A 71 6.44 3.68 -0.97
N LEU A 72 5.43 2.82 -1.12
CA LEU A 72 4.19 3.17 -1.79
C LEU A 72 3.36 4.13 -0.96
N ALA A 73 3.28 3.94 0.37
CA ALA A 73 2.58 4.84 1.28
C ALA A 73 3.17 6.25 1.20
N LYS A 74 4.50 6.39 1.29
CA LYS A 74 5.17 7.70 1.16
C LYS A 74 4.88 8.36 -0.18
N ARG A 75 4.97 7.62 -1.29
CA ARG A 75 4.67 8.16 -2.64
C ARG A 75 3.21 8.60 -2.77
N LEU A 76 2.27 7.83 -2.23
CA LEU A 76 0.85 8.19 -2.25
C LEU A 76 0.59 9.43 -1.40
N ALA A 77 1.13 9.49 -0.19
CA ALA A 77 1.01 10.66 0.68
C ALA A 77 1.57 11.92 0.01
N MET A 78 2.76 11.81 -0.61
CA MET A 78 3.37 12.91 -1.34
C MET A 78 2.55 13.37 -2.55
N ARG A 79 1.99 12.42 -3.32
CA ARG A 79 1.23 12.73 -4.55
C ARG A 79 -0.16 13.28 -4.27
N THR A 80 -0.79 12.83 -3.20
CA THR A 80 -2.20 13.16 -2.90
C THR A 80 -2.35 14.26 -1.86
N GLY A 81 -1.32 14.48 -1.03
CA GLY A 81 -1.43 15.33 0.16
C GLY A 81 -2.27 14.71 1.28
N LEU A 82 -2.66 13.44 1.16
CA LEU A 82 -3.49 12.73 2.13
C LEU A 82 -2.65 11.78 3.01
N GLN A 83 -3.20 11.37 4.15
CA GLN A 83 -2.67 10.23 4.89
C GLN A 83 -2.93 8.94 4.11
N ALA A 84 -1.87 8.23 3.75
CA ALA A 84 -1.94 7.04 2.92
C ALA A 84 -1.63 5.78 3.74
N TYR A 85 -2.59 4.86 3.77
CA TYR A 85 -2.44 3.52 4.32
C TYR A 85 -2.18 2.54 3.18
N VAL A 86 -1.15 1.70 3.31
CA VAL A 86 -0.81 0.69 2.31
C VAL A 86 -0.60 -0.65 2.97
N SER A 87 -1.39 -1.63 2.55
CA SER A 87 -1.20 -3.03 2.93
C SER A 87 -0.72 -3.83 1.74
N TRP A 88 0.47 -4.42 1.86
CA TRP A 88 1.12 -5.17 0.78
C TRP A 88 1.39 -6.61 1.23
N ASN A 89 0.62 -7.57 0.70
CA ASN A 89 0.57 -8.95 1.18
C ASN A 89 0.76 -9.97 0.05
N LEU A 90 1.70 -9.71 -0.87
CA LEU A 90 2.03 -10.67 -1.93
C LEU A 90 3.06 -11.70 -1.45
N PRO A 91 2.90 -12.98 -1.79
CA PRO A 91 3.88 -14.01 -1.49
C PRO A 91 5.18 -13.72 -2.26
N GLY A 92 6.32 -13.71 -1.55
CA GLY A 92 7.63 -13.55 -2.18
C GLY A 92 8.16 -12.11 -2.24
N GLN A 93 8.11 -11.36 -1.13
CA GLN A 93 8.86 -10.10 -0.96
C GLN A 93 10.34 -10.19 -1.40
N GLN A 94 10.92 -11.40 -1.41
CA GLN A 94 12.30 -11.67 -1.80
C GLN A 94 12.47 -12.37 -3.16
N GLN A 95 11.42 -12.91 -3.78
CA GLN A 95 11.58 -13.95 -4.83
C GLN A 95 11.05 -13.53 -6.21
N LEU A 96 10.08 -12.62 -6.29
CA LEU A 96 9.55 -12.13 -7.57
C LEU A 96 10.54 -11.21 -8.32
N LEU A 97 11.49 -10.60 -7.60
CA LEU A 97 12.51 -9.71 -8.19
C LEU A 97 13.85 -10.41 -8.48
N GLN A 98 14.02 -11.66 -8.04
CA GLN A 98 15.27 -12.43 -8.27
C GLN A 98 15.20 -13.35 -9.50
N GLY A 99 14.06 -13.43 -10.17
CA GLY A 99 13.85 -14.30 -11.35
C GLY A 99 14.10 -13.64 -12.71
N ALA A 100 14.59 -12.40 -12.75
CA ALA A 100 14.96 -11.72 -13.99
C ALA A 100 16.50 -11.59 -14.07
N VAL A 101 17.17 -12.71 -14.37
CA VAL A 101 18.58 -12.75 -14.78
C VAL A 101 18.73 -13.70 -15.96
#